data_AF-A0A1G7H6Y5-F1
#
_entry.id   AF-A0A1G7H6Y5-F1
#
_cell.length_a   1.000
_cell.length_b   1.000
_cell.length_c   1.000
_cell.angle_alpha   90.00
_cell.angle_beta   90.00
_cell.angle_gamma   90.00
#
_symmetry.space_group_name_H-M   'P 1'
#
loop_
_entity.id
_entity.type
_entity.pdbx_description
1 polymer ?
#
loop_
_entity_poly.entity_id
_entity_poly.type
_entity_poly.pdbx_seq_one_letter_code
_entity_poly.pdbx_strand_id
1 'polypeptide(L)' 'MMPDLGKYAFAVLASYGVGLGLIVILVVASVLRARKVRAELEQIEQRSKRHG' A
#
# COMPACT_ATOMS: atom_id res chain seq x y z
N MET A 1 25.31 14.00 12.55
CA MET A 1 26.56 13.52 11.92
C MET A 1 26.23 12.24 11.17
N MET A 2 26.17 12.30 9.84
CA MET A 2 26.01 11.11 9.02
C MET A 2 27.42 10.61 8.73
N PRO A 3 27.79 9.37 9.08
CA PRO A 3 29.14 8.86 8.80
C PRO A 3 29.43 8.97 7.30
N ASP A 4 30.68 9.23 6.93
CA ASP A 4 31.08 9.20 5.52
C ASP A 4 31.03 7.74 5.05
N LEU A 5 29.94 7.40 4.35
CA LEU A 5 29.71 6.04 3.84
C LEU A 5 30.53 5.76 2.57
N GLY A 6 31.14 6.76 1.93
CA GLY A 6 31.83 6.63 0.65
C GLY A 6 31.09 5.70 -0.32
N LYS A 7 31.70 4.55 -0.64
CA LYS A 7 31.17 3.51 -1.53
C LYS A 7 29.84 2.87 -1.13
N TYR A 8 29.40 2.99 0.13
CA TYR A 8 28.16 2.39 0.63
C TYR A 8 26.96 3.34 0.57
N ALA A 9 27.17 4.63 0.30
CA ALA A 9 26.09 5.61 0.27
C ALA A 9 25.01 5.22 -0.75
N PHE A 10 25.43 4.76 -1.94
CA PHE A 10 24.53 4.27 -2.97
C PHE A 10 23.77 3.01 -2.52
N ALA A 11 24.48 2.01 -1.97
CA ALA A 11 23.87 0.76 -1.54
C ALA A 11 22.83 0.97 -0.43
N VAL A 12 23.11 1.86 0.52
CA VAL A 12 22.21 2.20 1.62
C VAL A 12 20.99 2.97 1.11
N LEU A 13 21.19 3.98 0.24
CA LEU A 13 20.08 4.72 -0.36
C LEU A 13 19.19 3.80 -1.21
N ALA A 14 19.78 2.91 -2.00
CA ALA A 14 19.06 1.92 -2.80
C ALA A 14 18.27 0.96 -1.91
N SER A 15 18.85 0.50 -0.80
CA SER A 15 18.18 -0.39 0.16
C SER A 15 16.95 0.28 0.78
N TYR A 16 17.04 1.54 1.17
CA TYR A 16 15.89 2.31 1.65
C TYR A 16 14.87 2.55 0.54
N GLY A 17 15.32 2.90 -0.67
CA GLY A 17 14.43 3.11 -1.82
C GLY A 17 13.62 1.87 -2.18
N VAL A 18 14.27 0.70 -2.24
CA VAL A 18 13.60 -0.58 -2.48
C VAL A 18 12.68 -0.94 -1.32
N GLY A 19 13.15 -0.83 -0.08
CA GLY A 19 12.34 -1.15 1.10
C GLY A 19 11.07 -0.29 1.20
N LEU A 20 11.21 1.03 1.04
CA LEU A 20 10.08 1.95 1.01
C LEU A 20 9.17 1.68 -0.19
N GLY A 21 9.73 1.37 -1.36
CA GLY A 21 8.97 1.00 -2.54
C GLY A 21 8.08 -0.23 -2.31
N LEU A 22 8.62 -1.28 -1.70
CA LEU A 22 7.85 -2.48 -1.35
C LEU A 22 6.72 -2.17 -0.36
N ILE A 23 6.98 -1.35 0.65
CA ILE A 23 5.95 -0.93 1.61
C ILE A 23 4.84 -0.17 0.89
N VAL A 24 5.18 0.79 0.02
CA VAL A 24 4.20 1.57 -0.76
C VAL A 24 3.36 0.65 -1.65
N ILE A 25 3.99 -0.33 -2.31
CA ILE A 25 3.27 -1.32 -3.14
C ILE A 25 2.26 -2.10 -2.29
N LEU A 26 2.66 -2.58 -1.12
CA LEU A 26 1.77 -3.33 -0.22
C LEU A 26 0.60 -2.47 0.27
N VAL A 27 0.85 -1.21 0.64
CA VAL A 27 -0.18 -0.27 1.07
C VAL A 27 -1.17 -0.01 -0.07
N VAL A 28 -0.68 0.30 -1.27
CA VAL A 28 -1.53 0.54 -2.46
C VAL A 28 -2.37 -0.69 -2.77
N ALA A 29 -1.76 -1.87 -2.81
CA ALA A 29 -2.49 -3.12 -3.04
C ALA A 29 -3.58 -3.37 -1.98
N SER A 30 -3.28 -3.09 -0.71
CA SER A 30 -4.23 -3.21 0.40
C SER A 30 -5.40 -2.24 0.27
N VAL A 31 -5.13 -0.99 -0.11
CA VAL A 31 -6.17 0.02 -0.33
C VAL A 31 -7.06 -0.34 -1.52
N LEU A 32 -6.47 -0.76 -2.65
CA LEU A 32 -7.23 -1.20 -3.83
C LEU A 32 -8.15 -2.37 -3.50
N ARG A 33 -7.66 -3.36 -2.76
CA ARG A 33 -8.46 -4.49 -2.28
C ARG A 33 -9.59 -4.03 -1.37
N ALA A 34 -9.30 -3.16 -0.40
CA ALA A 34 -10.30 -2.64 0.53
C ALA A 34 -11.43 -1.88 -0.19
N ARG A 35 -11.08 -1.09 -1.22
CA ARG A 35 -12.05 -0.37 -2.06
C ARG A 35 -12.97 -1.34 -2.81
N LYS A 36 -12.41 -2.41 -3.38
CA LYS A 36 -13.21 -3.43 -4.07
C LYS A 36 -14.23 -4.09 -3.14
N VAL A 37 -13.78 -4.53 -1.96
CA VAL A 37 -14.67 -5.18 -0.97
C VAL A 37 -15.77 -4.22 -0.48
N ARG A 38 -15.43 -2.94 -0.26
CA ARG A 38 -16.43 -1.92 0.12
C ARG A 38 -17.51 -1.75 -0.96
N ALA A 39 -17.12 -1.72 -2.23
CA ALA A 39 -18.07 -1.62 -3.33
C ALA A 39 -18.99 -2.85 -3.44
N GLU A 40 -18.46 -4.05 -3.18
CA GLU A 40 -19.27 -5.28 -3.13
C GLU A 40 -20.26 -5.26 -1.96
N LEU A 41 -19.83 -4.82 -0.77
CA LEU A 41 -20.71 -4.67 0.40
C LEU A 41 -21.83 -3.65 0.15
N GLU A 42 -21.52 -2.50 -0.45
CA GLU A 42 -22.51 -1.47 -0.76
C GLU A 42 -23.60 -2.00 -1.72
N GLN A 43 -23.23 -2.79 -2.72
CA GLN A 43 -24.20 -3.44 -3.62
C GLN A 43 -25.14 -4.40 -2.86
N ILE A 44 -24.61 -5.15 -1.90
CA ILE A 44 -25.40 -6.08 -1.07
C ILE A 44 -26.35 -5.30 -0.16
N GLU A 45 -25.87 -4.27 0.52
CA GLU A 45 -26.69 -3.41 1.40
C GLU A 45 -27.84 -2.73 0.63
N GLN A 46 -27.56 -2.21 -0.56
CA GLN A 46 -28.59 -1.61 -1.43
C GLN A 46 -29.64 -2.63 -1.86
N ARG A 47 -29.25 -3.88 -2.15
CA ARG A 47 -30.19 -4.94 -2.50
C ARG A 47 -31.04 -5.37 -1.30
N SER A 48 -30.46 -5.42 -0.10
CA SER A 48 -31.19 -5.78 1.13
C SER A 48 -32.23 -4.73 1.51
N LYS A 49 -31.91 -3.43 1.42
CA LYS A 49 -32.87 -2.33 1.68
C LYS A 49 -34.09 -2.32 0.75
N ARG A 50 -34.00 -2.95 -0.42
CA ARG A 50 -35.10 -2.99 -1.42
C ARG A 50 -36.07 -4.16 -1.22
N HIS A 51 -35.75 -5.12 -0.35
CA HIS A 51 -36.54 -6.34 -0.11
C HIS A 51 -37.09 -6.45 1.33
N GLY A 52 -37.01 -5.40 2.14
CA GLY A 52 -37.74 -5.24 3.40
C GLY A 52 -38.69 -4.06 3.29
#